data_AF-A0A4Y2TFI1-F1
#
_entry.id   AF-A0A4Y2TFI1-F1
#
_cell.length_a   1.000
_cell.length_b   1.000
_cell.length_c   1.000
_cell.angle_alpha   90.00
_cell.angle_beta   90.00
_cell.angle_gamma   90.00
#
_symmetry.space_group_name_H-M   'P 1'
#
loop_
_entity.id
_entity.type
_entity.pdbx_description
1 polymer ?
#
loop_
_entity_poly.entity_id
_entity_poly.type
_entity_poly.pdbx_seq_one_letter_code
_entity_poly.pdbx_strand_id
1 'polypeptide(L)'
;MSNNVSNPQDVYLNNQGNRSYPKTNDNEYYMKFNGEDVILETTQGERYAKDSKGDEIYPKDQNNNDKYIDQIYAMNATGELIFPKNEDGEFYLTDDKGSSVLRSRNVQLHRYAKNSNNDEIYPIILNKVLNSSKEDVLKNEYAKLSNNKEYYPIDEYGNEYILVVKNIGVHQVIDEKKSFPDSYPITNDNYIIVPKIDSKPYFLTNSGVAQENILGELYREISSYYDFVTNVLSNRKSRSSKKMYKYQTLDTKQVITVHSQSSGKGNSNWSITFLILMLLTMIIPIGYGIFRKFK
;
A
#
# COMPACT_ATOMS: atom_id res chain seq x y z
N MET A 1 -24.89 -6.20 -45.45
CA MET A 1 -25.88 -6.46 -44.39
C MET A 1 -25.13 -6.49 -43.08
N SER A 2 -25.29 -5.46 -42.25
CA SER A 2 -24.65 -5.35 -40.94
C SER A 2 -25.44 -6.21 -39.95
N ASN A 3 -24.82 -7.26 -39.42
CA ASN A 3 -25.40 -8.03 -38.33
C ASN A 3 -25.27 -7.22 -37.04
N ASN A 4 -26.34 -6.50 -36.70
CA ASN A 4 -26.56 -5.95 -35.37
C ASN A 4 -26.78 -7.12 -34.39
N VAL A 5 -25.70 -7.57 -33.75
CA VAL A 5 -25.80 -8.42 -32.55
C VAL A 5 -26.16 -7.49 -31.40
N SER A 6 -27.44 -7.16 -31.27
CA SER A 6 -27.96 -6.59 -30.03
C SER A 6 -27.88 -7.70 -28.99
N ASN A 7 -26.86 -7.67 -28.13
CA ASN A 7 -26.81 -8.49 -26.95
C ASN A 7 -27.82 -7.89 -25.95
N PRO A 8 -29.03 -8.47 -25.78
CA PRO A 8 -29.93 -7.97 -24.77
C PRO A 8 -29.35 -8.46 -23.45
N GLN A 9 -28.67 -7.58 -22.70
CA GLN A 9 -28.68 -7.79 -21.26
C GLN A 9 -30.15 -7.77 -20.87
N ASP A 10 -30.70 -8.92 -20.46
CA ASP A 10 -32.07 -9.00 -19.96
C ASP A 10 -32.21 -7.99 -18.82
N VAL A 11 -32.87 -6.87 -19.11
CA VAL A 11 -32.98 -5.77 -18.16
C VAL A 11 -34.05 -6.15 -17.14
N TYR A 12 -33.64 -6.48 -15.92
CA TYR A 12 -34.58 -6.73 -14.84
C TYR A 12 -35.14 -5.41 -14.31
N LEU A 13 -36.45 -5.23 -14.46
CA LEU A 13 -37.18 -4.05 -13.98
C LEU A 13 -37.95 -4.42 -12.70
N ASN A 14 -37.93 -3.53 -11.71
CA ASN A 14 -38.80 -3.65 -10.55
C ASN A 14 -40.26 -3.29 -10.89
N ASN A 15 -41.16 -3.41 -9.91
CA ASN A 15 -42.59 -3.12 -10.05
C ASN A 15 -42.90 -1.68 -10.47
N GLN A 16 -41.93 -0.77 -10.36
CA GLN A 16 -42.02 0.64 -10.77
C GLN A 16 -41.41 0.88 -12.17
N GLY A 17 -40.98 -0.17 -12.86
CA GLY A 17 -40.35 -0.08 -14.18
C GLY A 17 -38.89 0.41 -14.15
N ASN A 18 -38.26 0.47 -12.97
CA ASN A 18 -36.86 0.89 -12.84
C ASN A 18 -35.93 -0.33 -12.85
N ARG A 19 -34.74 -0.17 -13.45
CA ARG A 19 -33.68 -1.18 -13.41
C ARG A 19 -33.34 -1.56 -11.97
N SER A 20 -33.35 -2.86 -11.66
CA SER A 20 -32.98 -3.37 -10.34
C SER A 20 -32.33 -4.74 -10.45
N TYR A 21 -31.50 -5.11 -9.46
CA TYR A 21 -31.02 -6.49 -9.37
C TYR A 21 -32.20 -7.43 -9.07
N PRO A 22 -32.23 -8.64 -9.68
CA PRO A 22 -33.13 -9.71 -9.28
C PRO A 22 -32.99 -10.04 -7.79
N LYS A 23 -34.07 -10.53 -7.17
CA LYS A 23 -34.10 -10.86 -5.74
C LYS A 23 -34.58 -12.27 -5.45
N THR A 24 -33.92 -12.93 -4.49
CA THR A 24 -34.34 -14.23 -3.93
C THR A 24 -34.17 -14.17 -2.41
N ASN A 25 -35.24 -14.40 -1.65
CA ASN A 25 -35.24 -14.32 -0.18
C ASN A 25 -34.60 -13.01 0.33
N ASP A 26 -35.04 -11.88 -0.21
CA ASP A 26 -34.53 -10.52 0.07
C ASP A 26 -33.06 -10.24 -0.30
N ASN A 27 -32.31 -11.23 -0.80
CA ASN A 27 -30.97 -11.01 -1.33
C ASN A 27 -31.05 -10.59 -2.79
N GLU A 28 -30.42 -9.47 -3.13
CA GLU A 28 -30.12 -9.12 -4.52
C GLU A 28 -28.96 -9.99 -5.02
N TYR A 29 -29.01 -10.39 -6.29
CA TYR A 29 -27.91 -11.13 -6.90
C TYR A 29 -27.51 -10.54 -8.24
N TYR A 30 -26.23 -10.66 -8.54
CA TYR A 30 -25.68 -10.26 -9.82
C TYR A 30 -26.14 -11.20 -10.94
N MET A 31 -26.52 -10.61 -12.07
CA MET A 31 -26.66 -11.38 -13.30
C MET A 31 -25.27 -11.78 -13.80
N LYS A 32 -25.17 -12.98 -14.37
CA LYS A 32 -23.90 -13.48 -14.93
C LYS A 32 -23.85 -13.32 -16.44
N PHE A 33 -22.75 -12.79 -16.95
CA PHE A 33 -22.44 -12.76 -18.38
C PHE A 33 -21.03 -13.31 -18.60
N ASN A 34 -20.90 -14.36 -19.41
CA ASN A 34 -19.63 -15.07 -19.62
C ASN A 34 -18.92 -15.48 -18.32
N GLY A 35 -19.69 -15.91 -17.32
CA GLY A 35 -19.16 -16.36 -16.02
C GLY A 35 -18.88 -15.24 -15.00
N GLU A 36 -18.94 -13.98 -15.40
CA GLU A 36 -18.71 -12.83 -14.52
C GLU A 36 -20.01 -12.21 -14.03
N ASP A 37 -19.96 -11.62 -12.84
CA ASP A 37 -21.04 -10.78 -12.32
C ASP A 37 -21.05 -9.42 -13.04
N VAL A 38 -22.26 -8.98 -13.40
CA VAL A 38 -22.51 -7.73 -14.13
C VAL A 38 -23.04 -6.65 -13.20
N ILE A 39 -22.34 -5.50 -13.16
CA ILE A 39 -22.80 -4.30 -12.47
C ILE A 39 -23.95 -3.67 -13.25
N LEU A 40 -25.04 -3.36 -12.56
CA LEU A 40 -26.20 -2.71 -13.12
C LEU A 40 -26.08 -1.19 -13.01
N GLU A 41 -26.17 -0.51 -14.15
CA GLU A 41 -26.38 0.93 -14.22
C GLU A 41 -27.86 1.27 -14.03
N THR A 42 -28.18 1.95 -12.93
CA THR A 42 -29.53 2.43 -12.61
C THR A 42 -29.71 3.90 -13.00
N THR A 43 -30.92 4.44 -12.84
CA THR A 43 -31.17 5.88 -13.03
C THR A 43 -30.39 6.77 -12.07
N GLN A 44 -29.84 6.19 -10.99
CA GLN A 44 -28.99 6.86 -10.00
C GLN A 44 -27.50 6.58 -10.22
N GLY A 45 -27.14 5.93 -11.33
CA GLY A 45 -25.80 5.45 -11.64
C GLY A 45 -25.59 3.99 -11.26
N GLU A 46 -24.33 3.55 -11.32
CA GLU A 46 -23.91 2.21 -10.94
C GLU A 46 -24.03 2.01 -9.41
N ARG A 47 -24.51 0.83 -9.01
CA ARG A 47 -24.56 0.45 -7.60
C ARG A 47 -24.29 -1.04 -7.41
N TYR A 48 -23.88 -1.40 -6.21
CA TYR A 48 -23.74 -2.80 -5.81
C TYR A 48 -25.09 -3.43 -5.48
N ALA A 49 -25.17 -4.75 -5.64
CA ALA A 49 -26.24 -5.58 -5.12
C ALA A 49 -26.15 -5.65 -3.58
N LYS A 50 -27.28 -5.84 -2.90
CA LYS A 50 -27.36 -5.95 -1.44
C LYS A 50 -27.81 -7.33 -0.98
N ASP A 51 -27.25 -7.80 0.13
CA ASP A 51 -27.77 -8.99 0.81
C ASP A 51 -29.06 -8.69 1.60
N SER A 52 -29.62 -9.71 2.24
CA SER A 52 -30.84 -9.58 3.05
C SER A 52 -30.68 -8.73 4.32
N LYS A 53 -29.44 -8.45 4.74
CA LYS A 53 -29.13 -7.52 5.85
C LYS A 53 -28.99 -6.08 5.37
N GLY A 54 -28.90 -5.87 4.05
CA GLY A 54 -28.69 -4.57 3.43
C GLY A 54 -27.21 -4.24 3.20
N ASP A 55 -26.30 -5.19 3.42
CA ASP A 55 -24.88 -5.04 3.11
C ASP A 55 -24.67 -5.09 1.60
N GLU A 56 -23.94 -4.13 1.05
CA GLU A 56 -23.53 -4.16 -0.36
C GLU A 56 -22.47 -5.25 -0.58
N ILE A 57 -22.60 -6.00 -1.68
CA ILE A 57 -21.75 -7.13 -2.04
C ILE A 57 -20.95 -6.74 -3.28
N TYR A 58 -19.64 -6.98 -3.29
CA TYR A 58 -18.86 -6.82 -4.52
C TYR A 58 -19.23 -7.88 -5.58
N PRO A 59 -19.37 -7.50 -6.87
CA PRO A 59 -19.47 -8.46 -7.96
C PRO A 59 -18.18 -9.27 -8.08
N LYS A 60 -18.28 -10.48 -8.63
CA LYS A 60 -17.13 -11.37 -8.86
C LYS A 60 -16.67 -11.42 -10.32
N ASP A 61 -15.35 -11.47 -10.53
CA ASP A 61 -14.76 -11.84 -11.83
C ASP A 61 -14.76 -13.37 -12.05
N GLN A 62 -14.23 -13.84 -13.18
CA GLN A 62 -14.14 -15.27 -13.50
C GLN A 62 -13.25 -16.06 -12.52
N ASN A 63 -12.36 -15.37 -11.82
CA ASN A 63 -11.44 -15.94 -10.82
C ASN A 63 -11.97 -15.78 -9.38
N ASN A 64 -13.22 -15.31 -9.22
CA ASN A 64 -13.86 -15.06 -7.93
C ASN A 64 -13.24 -13.91 -7.09
N ASN A 65 -12.47 -13.02 -7.71
CA ASN A 65 -12.01 -11.77 -7.08
C ASN A 65 -13.12 -10.72 -7.10
N ASP A 66 -13.08 -9.81 -6.13
CA ASP A 66 -13.99 -8.65 -6.11
C ASP A 66 -13.69 -7.71 -7.28
N LYS A 67 -14.68 -7.53 -8.14
CA LYS A 67 -14.81 -6.40 -9.07
C LYS A 67 -15.43 -5.24 -8.33
N TYR A 68 -15.10 -4.02 -8.75
CA TYR A 68 -15.59 -2.81 -8.12
C TYR A 68 -16.00 -1.77 -9.16
N ILE A 69 -16.85 -0.86 -8.73
CA ILE A 69 -17.14 0.40 -9.40
C ILE A 69 -16.00 1.36 -9.05
N ASP A 70 -15.44 2.04 -10.05
CA ASP A 70 -14.28 2.91 -9.89
C ASP A 70 -14.47 3.90 -8.72
N GLN A 71 -13.54 3.84 -7.76
CA GLN A 71 -13.48 4.70 -6.57
C GLN A 71 -14.68 4.59 -5.61
N ILE A 72 -15.55 3.59 -5.79
CA ILE A 72 -16.72 3.38 -4.94
C ILE A 72 -16.57 2.09 -4.14
N TYR A 73 -16.39 2.22 -2.83
CA TYR A 73 -16.44 1.07 -1.93
C TYR A 73 -17.88 0.60 -1.73
N ALA A 74 -18.06 -0.70 -1.57
CA ALA A 74 -19.28 -1.26 -0.99
C ALA A 74 -19.44 -0.79 0.46
N MET A 75 -20.68 -0.65 0.91
CA MET A 75 -21.02 -0.30 2.29
C MET A 75 -21.86 -1.37 2.97
N ASN A 76 -21.59 -1.63 4.24
CA ASN A 76 -22.48 -2.45 5.05
C ASN A 76 -23.75 -1.67 5.44
N ALA A 77 -24.70 -2.34 6.08
CA ALA A 77 -25.97 -1.78 6.52
C ALA A 77 -25.83 -0.66 7.56
N THR A 78 -24.69 -0.60 8.28
CA THR A 78 -24.38 0.49 9.23
C THR A 78 -23.72 1.70 8.55
N GLY A 79 -23.45 1.63 7.24
CA GLY A 79 -22.84 2.70 6.45
C GLY A 79 -21.32 2.72 6.48
N GLU A 80 -20.67 1.65 6.97
CA GLU A 80 -19.22 1.50 6.97
C GLU A 80 -18.73 0.93 5.64
N LEU A 81 -17.61 1.47 5.15
CA LEU A 81 -16.97 0.99 3.93
C LEU A 81 -16.40 -0.43 4.10
N ILE A 82 -16.66 -1.30 3.13
CA ILE A 82 -16.15 -2.67 3.02
C ILE A 82 -15.02 -2.66 1.98
N PHE A 83 -13.83 -3.14 2.34
CA PHE A 83 -12.74 -3.28 1.37
C PHE A 83 -13.02 -4.42 0.39
N PRO A 84 -12.72 -4.24 -0.91
CA PRO A 84 -12.70 -5.34 -1.86
C PRO A 84 -11.56 -6.31 -1.51
N LYS A 85 -11.71 -7.56 -1.93
CA LYS A 85 -10.80 -8.67 -1.64
C LYS A 85 -10.41 -9.47 -2.88
N ASN A 86 -9.16 -9.92 -2.87
CA ASN A 86 -8.61 -10.91 -3.80
C ASN A 86 -7.84 -12.00 -3.01
N GLU A 87 -7.04 -12.82 -3.70
CA GLU A 87 -6.22 -13.87 -3.07
C GLU A 87 -5.18 -13.34 -2.06
N ASP A 88 -4.71 -12.11 -2.22
CA ASP A 88 -3.73 -11.45 -1.35
C ASP A 88 -4.37 -10.76 -0.14
N GLY A 89 -5.70 -10.73 -0.05
CA GLY A 89 -6.45 -10.11 1.02
C GLY A 89 -7.26 -8.89 0.56
N GLU A 90 -7.48 -7.95 1.48
CA GLU A 90 -8.15 -6.67 1.22
C GLU A 90 -7.21 -5.67 0.56
N PHE A 91 -7.76 -4.82 -0.30
CA PHE A 91 -7.00 -3.75 -0.95
C PHE A 91 -7.75 -2.42 -1.01
N TYR A 92 -7.01 -1.33 -1.17
CA TYR A 92 -7.58 -0.02 -1.40
C TYR A 92 -7.98 0.14 -2.86
N LEU A 93 -9.17 0.70 -3.11
CA LEU A 93 -9.49 1.26 -4.42
C LEU A 93 -8.53 2.42 -4.69
N THR A 94 -8.21 2.64 -5.96
CA THR A 94 -7.34 3.73 -6.39
C THR A 94 -8.11 4.78 -7.18
N ASP A 95 -7.71 6.05 -7.03
CA ASP A 95 -8.21 7.13 -7.86
C ASP A 95 -7.58 7.09 -9.26
N ASP A 96 -7.99 8.02 -10.14
CA ASP A 96 -7.42 8.22 -11.47
C ASP A 96 -5.92 8.59 -11.44
N LYS A 97 -5.39 8.85 -10.24
CA LYS A 97 -3.98 9.11 -9.99
C LYS A 97 -3.21 7.93 -9.44
N GLY A 98 -3.89 6.85 -9.10
CA GLY A 98 -3.31 5.67 -8.46
C GLY A 98 -3.16 5.80 -6.93
N SER A 99 -3.63 6.89 -6.33
CA SER A 99 -3.66 7.04 -4.87
C SER A 99 -4.82 6.24 -4.28
N SER A 100 -4.66 5.71 -3.09
CA SER A 100 -5.73 5.06 -2.35
C SER A 100 -6.89 6.03 -2.08
N VAL A 101 -8.10 5.57 -2.37
CA VAL A 101 -9.34 6.31 -2.10
C VAL A 101 -9.64 6.23 -0.60
N LEU A 102 -9.47 7.33 0.12
CA LEU A 102 -9.69 7.36 1.58
C LEU A 102 -11.12 7.72 1.99
N ARG A 103 -11.94 8.16 1.02
CA ARG A 103 -13.32 8.56 1.22
C ARG A 103 -14.16 8.13 0.03
N SER A 104 -15.31 7.53 0.28
CA SER A 104 -16.28 7.18 -0.75
C SER A 104 -17.69 7.50 -0.29
N ARG A 105 -18.52 8.06 -1.16
CA ARG A 105 -19.90 8.51 -0.85
C ARG A 105 -19.98 9.33 0.46
N ASN A 106 -19.02 10.24 0.65
CA ASN A 106 -18.84 11.07 1.86
C ASN A 106 -18.50 10.34 3.17
N VAL A 107 -18.26 9.03 3.12
CA VAL A 107 -17.82 8.22 4.26
C VAL A 107 -16.30 8.04 4.19
N GLN A 108 -15.60 8.29 5.29
CA GLN A 108 -14.15 8.07 5.40
C GLN A 108 -13.85 6.64 5.83
N LEU A 109 -12.74 6.06 5.36
CA LEU A 109 -12.25 4.76 5.83
C LEU A 109 -12.02 4.79 7.34
N HIS A 110 -12.55 3.78 8.02
CA HIS A 110 -12.54 3.71 9.48
C HIS A 110 -11.46 2.79 10.05
N ARG A 111 -10.84 1.96 9.22
CA ARG A 111 -9.78 0.99 9.54
C ARG A 111 -8.87 0.81 8.33
N TYR A 112 -7.72 0.20 8.55
CA TYR A 112 -6.82 -0.23 7.47
C TYR A 112 -7.36 -1.48 6.75
N ALA A 113 -7.03 -1.61 5.47
CA ALA A 113 -7.14 -2.88 4.73
C ALA A 113 -6.14 -3.90 5.31
N LYS A 114 -6.43 -5.20 5.17
CA LYS A 114 -5.58 -6.28 5.66
C LYS A 114 -5.15 -7.26 4.58
N ASN A 115 -3.87 -7.65 4.57
CA ASN A 115 -3.38 -8.70 3.69
C ASN A 115 -3.86 -10.11 4.13
N SER A 116 -3.49 -11.14 3.36
CA SER A 116 -3.77 -12.55 3.64
C SER A 116 -3.16 -13.06 4.95
N ASN A 117 -2.11 -12.40 5.45
CA ASN A 117 -1.51 -12.69 6.77
C ASN A 117 -2.22 -11.95 7.92
N ASN A 118 -3.29 -11.18 7.64
CA ASN A 118 -4.00 -10.33 8.60
C ASN A 118 -3.14 -9.17 9.16
N ASP A 119 -2.05 -8.79 8.47
CA ASP A 119 -1.37 -7.53 8.73
C ASP A 119 -2.14 -6.38 8.08
N GLU A 120 -2.31 -5.29 8.80
CA GLU A 120 -2.89 -4.04 8.28
C GLU A 120 -1.92 -3.38 7.31
N ILE A 121 -2.45 -2.74 6.27
CA ILE A 121 -1.71 -2.10 5.19
C ILE A 121 -2.04 -0.62 5.20
N TYR A 122 -1.03 0.25 5.19
CA TYR A 122 -1.26 1.68 5.02
C TYR A 122 -1.78 2.00 3.60
N PRO A 123 -2.73 2.94 3.45
CA PRO A 123 -3.05 3.49 2.14
C PRO A 123 -1.85 4.22 1.54
N ILE A 124 -1.78 4.27 0.23
CA ILE A 124 -0.71 4.92 -0.53
C ILE A 124 -1.24 6.21 -1.16
N ILE A 125 -0.51 7.31 -0.98
CA ILE A 125 -0.79 8.59 -1.63
C ILE A 125 0.31 8.86 -2.66
N LEU A 126 -0.10 9.05 -3.91
CA LEU A 126 0.80 9.33 -5.02
C LEU A 126 0.92 10.83 -5.28
N ASN A 127 2.16 11.31 -5.36
CA ASN A 127 2.46 12.62 -5.90
C ASN A 127 2.90 12.48 -7.36
N LYS A 128 1.94 12.68 -8.27
CA LYS A 128 2.18 12.57 -9.72
C LYS A 128 3.28 13.52 -10.23
N VAL A 129 3.43 14.71 -9.63
CA VAL A 129 4.41 15.70 -10.07
C VAL A 129 5.83 15.21 -9.81
N LEU A 130 6.04 14.55 -8.67
CA LEU A 130 7.35 14.05 -8.25
C LEU A 130 7.57 12.56 -8.58
N ASN A 131 6.53 11.89 -9.13
CA ASN A 131 6.52 10.45 -9.37
C ASN A 131 6.92 9.65 -8.11
N SER A 132 6.39 10.08 -6.97
CA SER A 132 6.70 9.54 -5.65
C SER A 132 5.43 9.06 -4.95
N SER A 133 5.60 8.23 -3.93
CA SER A 133 4.51 7.67 -3.15
C SER A 133 4.87 7.65 -1.68
N LYS A 134 3.92 8.00 -0.82
CA LYS A 134 4.06 7.81 0.62
C LYS A 134 2.89 7.01 1.15
N GLU A 135 3.10 6.34 2.26
CA GLU A 135 2.00 5.79 3.02
C GLU A 135 1.32 6.89 3.84
N ASP A 136 0.02 6.77 4.07
CA ASP A 136 -0.76 7.75 4.85
C ASP A 136 -1.43 7.09 6.05
N VAL A 137 -1.66 7.88 7.10
CA VAL A 137 -2.17 7.38 8.37
C VAL A 137 -3.65 7.68 8.51
N LEU A 138 -4.43 6.65 8.84
CA LEU A 138 -5.83 6.77 9.19
C LEU A 138 -6.01 7.06 10.68
N LYS A 139 -6.83 8.07 10.99
CA LYS A 139 -7.32 8.38 12.35
C LYS A 139 -6.23 8.61 13.42
N ASN A 140 -5.03 9.01 13.02
CA ASN A 140 -3.88 9.15 13.92
C ASN A 140 -3.52 7.84 14.66
N GLU A 141 -3.77 6.69 14.03
CA GLU A 141 -3.42 5.36 14.56
C GLU A 141 -2.47 4.67 13.61
N TYR A 142 -1.43 4.01 14.12
CA TYR A 142 -0.55 3.21 13.26
C TYR A 142 -1.22 1.90 12.83
N ALA A 143 -0.87 1.43 11.63
CA ALA A 143 -1.20 0.09 11.18
C ALA A 143 -0.49 -0.96 12.04
N LYS A 144 -1.13 -2.12 12.18
CA LYS A 144 -0.70 -3.23 13.03
C LYS A 144 -0.41 -4.48 12.21
N LEU A 145 0.66 -5.17 12.61
CA LEU A 145 0.92 -6.52 12.17
C LEU A 145 -0.08 -7.49 12.82
N SER A 146 -0.17 -8.70 12.29
CA SER A 146 -0.99 -9.81 12.79
C SER A 146 -0.74 -10.17 14.26
N ASN A 147 0.44 -9.86 14.79
CA ASN A 147 0.78 -9.99 16.22
C ASN A 147 0.40 -8.75 17.07
N ASN A 148 -0.40 -7.84 16.52
CA ASN A 148 -0.80 -6.55 17.10
C ASN A 148 0.35 -5.54 17.33
N LYS A 149 1.55 -5.79 16.81
CA LYS A 149 2.63 -4.80 16.86
C LYS A 149 2.39 -3.69 15.85
N GLU A 150 2.41 -2.45 16.32
CA GLU A 150 2.35 -1.25 15.47
C GLU A 150 3.67 -1.05 14.72
N TYR A 151 3.58 -0.51 13.50
CA TYR A 151 4.77 -0.21 12.70
C TYR A 151 4.64 1.12 11.98
N TYR A 152 5.76 1.82 11.79
CA TYR A 152 5.75 3.17 11.22
C TYR A 152 5.39 3.17 9.73
N PRO A 153 4.65 4.18 9.25
CA PRO A 153 4.47 4.44 7.83
C PRO A 153 5.80 4.86 7.19
N ILE A 154 5.91 4.72 5.87
CA ILE A 154 7.08 5.15 5.09
C ILE A 154 6.77 6.33 4.18
N ASP A 155 7.77 7.20 4.02
CA ASP A 155 7.75 8.33 3.09
C ASP A 155 8.17 7.92 1.67
N GLU A 156 8.22 8.91 0.78
CA GLU A 156 8.68 8.78 -0.62
C GLU A 156 10.07 8.16 -0.78
N TYR A 157 10.94 8.41 0.19
CA TYR A 157 12.31 7.90 0.23
C TYR A 157 12.39 6.57 0.97
N GLY A 158 11.26 5.99 1.37
CA GLY A 158 11.22 4.73 2.12
C GLY A 158 11.73 4.88 3.56
N ASN A 159 11.91 6.10 4.05
CA ASN A 159 12.24 6.38 5.43
C ASN A 159 10.97 6.36 6.25
N GLU A 160 11.07 5.86 7.47
CA GLU A 160 9.92 5.85 8.36
C GLU A 160 9.65 7.25 8.91
N TYR A 161 8.40 7.48 9.31
CA TYR A 161 8.00 8.73 9.97
C TYR A 161 6.99 8.46 11.08
N ILE A 162 6.87 9.43 11.99
CA ILE A 162 5.99 9.32 13.15
C ILE A 162 4.74 10.19 13.01
N LEU A 163 3.73 9.83 13.78
CA LEU A 163 2.61 10.65 14.17
C LEU A 163 2.96 11.36 15.46
N VAL A 164 2.94 12.69 15.44
CA VAL A 164 3.10 13.48 16.67
C VAL A 164 1.75 13.55 17.38
N VAL A 165 1.55 12.69 18.37
CA VAL A 165 0.33 12.67 19.18
C VAL A 165 0.56 13.48 20.44
N LYS A 166 -0.16 14.60 20.60
CA LYS A 166 -0.10 15.43 21.82
C LYS A 166 -1.31 15.14 22.71
N ASN A 167 -1.09 15.03 24.02
CA ASN A 167 -2.17 14.90 24.98
C ASN A 167 -2.98 16.21 25.06
N ILE A 168 -4.30 16.08 25.05
CA ILE A 168 -5.21 17.22 25.19
C ILE A 168 -5.22 17.61 26.67
N GLY A 169 -4.40 18.60 27.04
CA GLY A 169 -4.26 19.11 28.40
C GLY A 169 -3.54 20.47 28.45
N VAL A 170 -3.37 21.03 29.66
CA VAL A 170 -2.83 22.39 29.91
C VAL A 170 -1.40 22.58 29.38
N HIS A 171 -0.67 21.47 29.20
CA HIS A 171 0.60 21.43 28.50
C HIS A 171 0.46 20.40 27.39
N GLN A 172 0.62 20.81 26.13
CA GLN A 172 0.56 19.93 24.95
C GLN A 172 1.78 19.00 24.91
N VAL A 173 1.89 18.12 25.91
CA VAL A 173 2.97 17.16 26.06
C VAL A 173 2.72 16.01 25.09
N ILE A 174 3.80 15.58 24.44
CA ILE A 174 3.79 14.47 23.50
C ILE A 174 3.47 13.18 24.27
N ASP A 175 2.53 12.41 23.76
CA ASP A 175 2.32 11.04 24.19
C ASP A 175 3.39 10.18 23.50
N GLU A 176 4.53 9.97 24.17
CA GLU A 176 5.65 9.20 23.63
C GLU A 176 5.23 7.77 23.28
N LYS A 177 4.36 7.15 24.08
CA LYS A 177 3.92 5.77 23.82
C LYS A 177 3.11 5.67 22.54
N LYS A 178 2.25 6.65 22.26
CA LYS A 178 1.48 6.69 21.01
C LYS A 178 2.28 7.19 19.82
N SER A 179 3.22 8.10 20.02
CA SER A 179 4.03 8.66 18.93
C SER A 179 5.17 7.72 18.53
N PHE A 180 5.69 6.95 19.50
CA PHE A 180 6.82 6.05 19.36
C PHE A 180 6.53 4.66 19.93
N PRO A 181 5.57 3.91 19.38
CA PRO A 181 5.14 2.62 19.95
C PRO A 181 6.22 1.54 20.01
N ASP A 182 7.31 1.68 19.26
CA ASP A 182 8.44 0.73 19.25
C ASP A 182 9.76 1.40 19.61
N SER A 183 10.19 2.40 18.83
CA SER A 183 11.47 3.13 18.98
C SER A 183 11.47 4.39 18.10
N TYR A 184 12.57 5.10 17.93
CA TYR A 184 12.63 6.14 16.87
C TYR A 184 12.31 5.59 15.49
N PRO A 185 11.74 6.38 14.56
CA PRO A 185 11.73 6.05 13.13
C PRO A 185 13.15 5.91 12.60
N ILE A 186 13.33 5.20 11.49
CA ILE A 186 14.64 4.99 10.86
C ILE A 186 14.60 5.25 9.36
N THR A 187 15.76 5.58 8.80
CA THR A 187 15.95 5.63 7.36
C THR A 187 15.90 4.22 6.75
N ASN A 188 15.76 4.15 5.44
CA ASN A 188 15.75 2.88 4.69
C ASN A 188 17.08 2.09 4.77
N ASP A 189 18.15 2.71 5.28
CA ASP A 189 19.45 2.10 5.57
C ASP A 189 19.75 1.99 7.09
N ASN A 190 18.72 2.15 7.92
CA ASN A 190 18.67 1.90 9.37
C ASN A 190 19.31 2.95 10.28
N TYR A 191 19.60 4.16 9.80
CA TYR A 191 19.99 5.25 10.68
C TYR A 191 18.78 5.78 11.44
N ILE A 192 18.97 6.09 12.72
CA ILE A 192 17.91 6.67 13.56
C ILE A 192 17.56 8.07 13.04
N ILE A 193 16.25 8.32 12.95
CA ILE A 193 15.66 9.63 12.66
C ILE A 193 15.13 10.21 13.97
N VAL A 194 15.65 11.37 14.36
CA VAL A 194 15.17 12.15 15.51
C VAL A 194 14.13 13.15 15.00
N PRO A 195 12.86 13.07 15.42
CA PRO A 195 11.83 13.98 14.92
C PRO A 195 12.04 15.42 15.37
N LYS A 196 11.60 16.38 14.56
CA LYS A 196 11.56 17.80 14.92
C LYS A 196 10.19 18.16 15.49
N ILE A 197 10.16 18.49 16.77
CA ILE A 197 8.91 18.82 17.48
C ILE A 197 9.06 20.16 18.18
N ASP A 198 8.11 21.07 17.90
CA ASP A 198 8.16 22.47 18.32
C ASP A 198 9.51 23.13 17.96
N SER A 199 9.95 22.87 16.72
CA SER A 199 11.19 23.37 16.10
C SER A 199 12.51 22.90 16.73
N LYS A 200 12.47 21.89 17.61
CA LYS A 200 13.66 21.32 18.25
C LYS A 200 13.74 19.80 18.02
N PRO A 201 14.94 19.21 18.01
CA PRO A 201 15.06 17.76 18.05
C PRO A 201 14.40 17.19 19.31
N TYR A 202 13.57 16.17 19.15
CA TYR A 202 12.90 15.50 20.26
C TYR A 202 13.63 14.21 20.64
N PHE A 203 14.29 14.20 21.79
CA PHE A 203 15.02 13.02 22.26
C PHE A 203 14.17 12.16 23.21
N LEU A 204 13.89 10.93 22.80
CA LEU A 204 13.31 9.89 23.65
C LEU A 204 14.18 9.61 24.87
N THR A 205 13.53 9.46 26.02
CA THR A 205 14.17 9.10 27.27
C THR A 205 14.90 7.75 27.14
N ASN A 206 16.15 7.67 27.62
CA ASN A 206 16.98 6.45 27.61
C ASN A 206 17.28 5.86 26.21
N SER A 207 17.21 6.65 25.15
CA SER A 207 17.46 6.15 23.79
C SER A 207 18.94 6.02 23.41
N GLY A 208 19.85 6.64 24.18
CA GLY A 208 21.28 6.69 23.86
C GLY A 208 21.61 7.57 22.64
N VAL A 209 20.64 8.28 22.10
CA VAL A 209 20.80 9.24 21.00
C VAL A 209 20.78 10.65 21.57
N ALA A 210 21.76 11.46 21.20
CA ALA A 210 21.98 12.81 21.69
C ALA A 210 22.25 13.80 20.55
N GLN A 211 22.41 15.08 20.90
CA GLN A 211 22.57 16.18 19.94
C GLN A 211 23.79 16.00 19.04
N GLU A 212 24.90 15.53 19.59
CA GLU A 212 26.15 15.25 18.89
C GLU A 212 26.04 14.13 17.84
N ASN A 213 24.96 13.36 17.86
CA ASN A 213 24.70 12.33 16.86
C ASN A 213 24.03 12.86 15.59
N ILE A 214 23.46 14.07 15.62
CA ILE A 214 22.73 14.63 14.48
C ILE A 214 23.70 14.99 13.35
N LEU A 215 23.50 14.39 12.18
CA LEU A 215 24.25 14.70 10.97
C LEU A 215 23.65 15.90 10.22
N GLY A 216 22.33 16.03 10.24
CA GLY A 216 21.64 17.07 9.48
C GLY A 216 20.12 16.92 9.47
N GLU A 217 19.45 17.87 8.84
CA GLU A 217 18.01 17.83 8.62
C GLU A 217 17.69 16.92 7.43
N LEU A 218 16.85 15.90 7.64
CA LEU A 218 16.37 14.97 6.63
C LEU A 218 15.37 15.67 5.71
N TYR A 219 15.58 15.54 4.40
CA TYR A 219 14.67 16.04 3.39
C TYR A 219 13.45 15.11 3.23
N ARG A 220 12.26 15.69 3.27
CA ARG A 220 10.98 15.09 2.91
C ARG A 220 10.29 16.00 1.89
N GLU A 221 9.55 15.47 0.93
CA GLU A 221 8.95 16.23 -0.17
C GLU A 221 7.91 17.23 0.32
N ILE A 222 7.10 16.86 1.30
CA ILE A 222 6.00 17.71 1.79
C ILE A 222 6.50 18.73 2.81
N SER A 223 7.39 18.32 3.72
CA SER A 223 7.87 19.16 4.82
C SER A 223 9.27 19.73 4.62
N SER A 224 9.88 19.51 3.45
CA SER A 224 11.27 19.88 3.16
C SER A 224 12.23 19.32 4.23
N TYR A 225 13.18 20.11 4.69
CA TYR A 225 14.13 19.73 5.75
C TYR A 225 13.44 19.82 7.12
N TYR A 226 12.93 18.69 7.61
CA TYR A 226 12.09 18.66 8.82
C TYR A 226 12.72 17.86 9.96
N ASP A 227 12.81 16.54 9.84
CA ASP A 227 13.38 15.69 10.89
C ASP A 227 14.91 15.69 10.84
N PHE A 228 15.58 15.01 11.77
CA PHE A 228 17.04 14.92 11.82
C PHE A 228 17.50 13.49 11.58
N VAL A 229 18.45 13.29 10.67
CA VAL A 229 19.15 12.01 10.52
C VAL A 229 20.38 11.99 11.43
N THR A 230 20.67 10.83 12.01
CA THR A 230 21.80 10.65 12.94
C THR A 230 22.86 9.71 12.39
N ASN A 231 24.02 9.67 13.03
CA ASN A 231 25.06 8.67 12.78
C ASN A 231 24.86 7.35 13.57
N VAL A 232 23.74 7.21 14.28
CA VAL A 232 23.45 6.03 15.10
C VAL A 232 22.62 5.04 14.30
N LEU A 233 23.10 3.79 14.23
CA LEU A 233 22.36 2.69 13.61
C LEU A 233 21.35 2.10 14.60
N SER A 234 20.17 1.81 14.09
CA SER A 234 19.15 1.08 14.81
C SER A 234 19.41 -0.43 14.80
N ASN A 235 19.02 -1.10 15.89
CA ASN A 235 19.07 -2.56 15.99
C ASN A 235 17.98 -3.24 15.16
N ARG A 236 16.87 -2.53 14.87
CA ARG A 236 15.82 -3.02 13.98
C ARG A 236 16.18 -2.73 12.52
N LYS A 237 15.63 -3.54 11.63
CA LYS A 237 15.76 -3.34 10.18
C LYS A 237 14.58 -2.54 9.66
N SER A 238 14.85 -1.62 8.73
CA SER A 238 13.81 -0.98 7.95
C SER A 238 13.09 -2.04 7.13
N ARG A 239 11.76 -1.93 7.06
CA ARG A 239 10.94 -2.75 6.17
C ARG A 239 10.97 -2.28 4.72
N SER A 240 11.48 -1.07 4.49
CA SER A 240 11.56 -0.51 3.14
C SER A 240 12.84 -0.97 2.44
N SER A 241 12.77 -1.08 1.12
CA SER A 241 13.96 -1.27 0.31
C SER A 241 14.82 0.00 0.34
N LYS A 242 16.14 -0.17 0.21
CA LYS A 242 17.06 0.97 0.18
C LYS A 242 16.77 1.85 -1.03
N LYS A 243 16.37 3.10 -0.78
CA LYS A 243 16.20 4.16 -1.78
C LYS A 243 17.18 5.29 -1.52
N MET A 244 17.38 6.13 -2.52
CA MET A 244 18.14 7.37 -2.34
C MET A 244 17.36 8.33 -1.44
N TYR A 245 18.05 9.02 -0.53
CA TYR A 245 17.48 10.13 0.24
C TYR A 245 18.51 11.25 0.40
N LYS A 246 18.06 12.40 0.92
CA LYS A 246 18.91 13.59 1.10
C LYS A 246 18.80 14.11 2.52
N TYR A 247 19.87 14.70 3.02
CA TYR A 247 19.84 15.52 4.23
C TYR A 247 20.72 16.75 4.06
N GLN A 248 20.45 17.80 4.82
CA GLN A 248 21.23 19.03 4.86
C GLN A 248 22.01 19.11 6.17
N THR A 249 23.34 19.22 6.09
CA THR A 249 24.21 19.36 7.27
C THR A 249 23.83 20.61 8.07
N LEU A 250 23.91 20.53 9.40
CA LEU A 250 23.53 21.65 10.26
C LEU A 250 24.48 22.84 10.10
N ASP A 251 25.80 22.58 10.03
CA ASP A 251 26.85 23.60 10.07
C ASP A 251 27.09 24.25 8.72
N THR A 252 27.27 23.45 7.67
CA THR A 252 27.65 23.95 6.33
C THR A 252 26.45 24.18 5.42
N LYS A 253 25.24 23.75 5.83
CA LYS A 253 24.03 23.74 4.98
C LYS A 253 24.21 23.00 3.66
N GLN A 254 25.20 22.11 3.59
CA GLN A 254 25.49 21.29 2.42
C GLN A 254 24.46 20.17 2.33
N VAL A 255 23.92 19.98 1.13
CA VAL A 255 23.03 18.86 0.84
C VAL A 255 23.84 17.62 0.53
N ILE A 256 23.71 16.60 1.36
CA ILE A 256 24.30 15.28 1.16
C ILE A 256 23.22 14.37 0.57
N THR A 257 23.55 13.71 -0.55
CA THR A 257 22.71 12.68 -1.15
C THR A 257 23.24 11.31 -0.76
N VAL A 258 22.45 10.56 -0.02
CA VAL A 258 22.76 9.17 0.34
C VAL A 258 22.23 8.29 -0.78
N HIS A 259 23.15 7.73 -1.56
CA HIS A 259 22.79 6.77 -2.59
C HIS A 259 22.54 5.42 -1.93
N SER A 260 21.50 4.70 -2.36
CA SER A 260 21.43 3.29 -2.03
C SER A 260 22.70 2.65 -2.57
N GLN A 261 23.52 2.07 -1.70
CA GLN A 261 24.49 1.09 -2.16
C GLN A 261 23.62 0.03 -2.81
N SER A 262 23.54 0.05 -4.15
CA SER A 262 22.97 -1.05 -4.92
C SER A 262 23.60 -2.27 -4.28
N SER A 263 22.80 -3.15 -3.68
CA SER A 263 23.31 -4.35 -3.00
C SER A 263 24.17 -5.08 -4.02
N GLY A 264 25.49 -4.85 -3.95
CA GLY A 264 26.36 -4.66 -5.12
C GLY A 264 26.05 -5.68 -6.17
N LYS A 265 25.16 -5.33 -7.12
CA LYS A 265 24.39 -6.22 -8.02
C LYS A 265 24.84 -7.65 -7.82
N GLY A 266 24.46 -8.26 -6.68
CA GLY A 266 25.17 -9.42 -6.13
C GLY A 266 25.40 -10.34 -7.29
N ASN A 267 26.67 -10.57 -7.69
CA ASN A 267 27.07 -11.17 -8.96
C ASN A 267 26.25 -12.44 -9.11
N SER A 268 25.08 -12.24 -9.69
CA SER A 268 24.07 -13.25 -9.77
C SER A 268 24.62 -13.98 -10.95
N ASN A 269 25.37 -15.02 -10.62
CA ASN A 269 25.95 -15.89 -11.60
C ASN A 269 24.86 -16.43 -12.53
N TRP A 270 23.57 -16.11 -12.39
CA TRP A 270 22.56 -16.22 -13.44
C TRP A 270 23.09 -16.02 -14.87
N SER A 271 23.93 -15.01 -15.14
CA SER A 271 24.53 -14.88 -16.48
C SER A 271 25.46 -16.07 -16.79
N ILE A 272 26.32 -16.47 -15.85
CA ILE A 272 27.19 -17.66 -15.91
C ILE A 272 26.38 -18.98 -15.95
N THR A 273 25.35 -19.13 -15.12
CA THR A 273 24.43 -20.26 -15.04
C THR A 273 23.68 -20.40 -16.35
N PHE A 274 23.20 -19.30 -16.93
CA PHE A 274 22.57 -19.27 -18.25
C PHE A 274 23.56 -19.67 -19.36
N LEU A 275 24.82 -19.23 -19.26
CA LEU A 275 25.88 -19.59 -20.20
C LEU A 275 26.26 -21.09 -20.11
N ILE A 276 26.33 -21.64 -18.91
CA ILE A 276 26.54 -23.08 -18.66
C ILE A 276 25.37 -23.89 -19.20
N LEU A 277 24.13 -23.45 -18.97
CA LEU A 277 22.93 -24.13 -19.46
C LEU A 277 22.91 -24.16 -20.99
N MET A 278 23.23 -23.04 -21.64
CA MET A 278 23.40 -22.97 -23.10
C MET A 278 24.45 -23.94 -23.61
N LEU A 279 25.64 -23.98 -23.00
CA LEU A 279 26.70 -24.92 -23.38
C LEU A 279 26.28 -26.38 -23.24
N LEU A 280 25.60 -26.75 -22.14
CA LEU A 280 25.09 -28.10 -21.94
C LEU A 280 24.05 -28.49 -23.00
N THR A 281 23.14 -27.57 -23.36
CA THR A 281 22.15 -27.84 -24.42
C THR A 281 22.78 -28.03 -25.81
N MET A 282 23.97 -27.48 -26.06
CA MET A 282 24.72 -27.71 -27.30
C MET A 282 25.54 -29.01 -27.29
N ILE A 283 26.09 -29.39 -26.14
CA ILE A 283 26.95 -30.58 -26.03
C ILE A 283 26.15 -31.88 -26.05
N ILE A 284 24.97 -31.91 -25.42
CA ILE A 284 24.13 -33.13 -25.30
C ILE A 284 23.75 -33.72 -26.68
N PRO A 285 23.27 -32.93 -27.66
CA PRO A 285 22.94 -33.44 -29.00
C PRO A 285 24.16 -33.98 -29.76
N ILE A 286 25.31 -33.31 -29.62
CA ILE A 286 26.56 -33.71 -30.27
C ILE A 286 27.04 -35.06 -29.70
N GLY A 287 27.05 -35.18 -28.37
CA GLY A 287 27.39 -36.43 -27.69
C GLY A 287 26.45 -37.57 -28.07
N TYR A 288 25.14 -37.31 -28.12
CA TYR A 288 24.13 -38.28 -28.57
C TYR A 288 24.35 -38.73 -30.01
N GLY A 289 24.67 -37.80 -30.92
CA GLY A 289 24.98 -38.10 -32.32
C GLY A 289 26.23 -38.97 -32.50
N ILE A 290 27.27 -38.73 -31.71
CA ILE A 290 28.49 -39.55 -31.71
C ILE A 290 28.19 -40.94 -31.16
N PHE A 291 27.52 -41.05 -30.01
CA PHE A 291 27.21 -42.34 -29.39
C PHE A 291 26.34 -43.23 -30.30
N ARG A 292 25.40 -42.65 -31.04
CA ARG A 292 24.57 -43.37 -32.01
C ARG A 292 25.35 -43.94 -33.20
N LYS A 293 26.51 -43.37 -33.56
CA LYS A 293 27.36 -43.90 -34.65
C LYS A 293 28.19 -45.13 -34.25
N PHE A 294 28.39 -45.35 -32.95
CA PHE A 294 29.20 -46.45 -32.43
C PHE A 294 28.37 -47.62 -31.89
N LYS A 295 27.06 -47.63 -32.18
CA LYS A 295 26.13 -48.70 -31.85
C LYS A 295 25.55 -49.26 -33.13
#